data_AF-A0A8B8AGW6-F1
#
_entry.id   AF-A0A8B8AGW6-F1
#
_cell.length_a   1.000
_cell.length_b   1.000
_cell.length_c   1.000
_cell.angle_alpha   90.00
_cell.angle_beta   90.00
_cell.angle_gamma   90.00
#
_symmetry.space_group_name_H-M   'P 1'
#
loop_
_entity.id
_entity.type
_entity.pdbx_description
1 polymer ?
#
loop_
_entity_poly.entity_id
_entity_poly.type
_entity_poly.pdbx_seq_one_letter_code
_entity_poly.pdbx_strand_id
1 'polypeptide(L)'
;MPLVIDLCLYSLILISTLPCIDAYDQSFALCANQKGFISCKKGTKIRIISAFYGRTNKNVCPYGNTNTRFCRSRTAEMKVKWICNGYKTCHLHASDQIFGNPCASVLKYLEVTYGCVKDPNEILKDPIAFNAYKNGHLRMDINTPINVVYDAVYYNYWNAYNPVSGFFTAPSPGLYVFTWTSCVAPKKIFDAEILVNGKRKGMGNCNNVGGSGFENCATTVPLVLETGDKVNIRTVVANYLNGDGWSSFKGWKVY
;
A
#
# COMPACT_ATOMS: atom_id res chain seq x y z
N MET A 1 16.78 23.55 -64.45
CA MET A 1 15.89 24.46 -63.69
C MET A 1 15.34 23.69 -62.50
N PRO A 2 15.42 24.27 -61.29
CA PRO A 2 16.53 24.31 -60.32
C PRO A 2 16.50 23.07 -59.37
N LEU A 3 17.55 22.55 -58.69
CA LEU A 3 18.82 23.05 -58.12
C LEU A 3 18.69 23.70 -56.72
N VAL A 4 18.87 22.91 -55.64
CA VAL A 4 19.44 23.27 -54.31
C VAL A 4 20.00 21.97 -53.67
N ILE A 5 21.27 21.60 -53.87
CA ILE A 5 22.47 21.81 -53.01
C ILE A 5 22.48 20.98 -51.70
N ASP A 6 23.08 19.79 -51.84
CA ASP A 6 24.11 19.11 -51.03
C ASP A 6 24.54 19.66 -49.65
N LEU A 7 24.73 18.74 -48.67
CA LEU A 7 25.97 18.51 -47.89
C LEU A 7 25.69 17.72 -46.60
N CYS A 8 25.60 16.39 -46.69
CA CYS A 8 25.86 15.49 -45.56
C CYS A 8 27.38 15.24 -45.49
N LEU A 9 28.12 16.07 -44.74
CA LEU A 9 29.52 15.83 -44.42
C LEU A 9 29.64 15.25 -43.00
N TYR A 10 30.23 14.06 -42.96
CA TYR A 10 30.86 13.34 -41.84
C TYR A 10 31.13 14.16 -40.57
N SER A 11 30.64 13.68 -39.41
CA SER A 11 31.51 13.34 -38.27
C SER A 11 30.76 12.80 -37.04
N LEU A 12 31.32 11.69 -36.55
CA LEU A 12 31.25 11.14 -35.19
C LEU A 12 29.94 10.47 -34.72
N ILE A 13 30.03 9.14 -34.75
CA ILE A 13 29.29 8.16 -33.97
C ILE A 13 29.13 8.65 -32.53
N LEU A 14 27.89 8.99 -32.15
CA LEU A 14 27.37 8.71 -30.82
C LEU A 14 26.17 7.80 -31.06
N ILE A 15 26.39 6.50 -30.86
CA ILE A 15 25.30 5.56 -30.64
C ILE A 15 24.63 6.04 -29.35
N SER A 16 23.66 6.94 -29.47
CA SER A 16 22.67 7.10 -28.42
C SER A 16 21.80 5.86 -28.50
N THR A 17 22.23 4.78 -27.83
CA THR A 17 21.23 3.92 -27.21
C THR A 17 20.61 4.77 -26.11
N LEU A 18 19.70 5.68 -26.48
CA LEU A 18 18.58 5.99 -25.62
C LEU A 18 17.81 4.68 -25.57
N PRO A 19 17.91 3.89 -24.48
CA PRO A 19 16.94 2.82 -24.34
C PRO A 19 15.59 3.53 -24.33
N CYS A 20 14.75 3.19 -25.32
CA CYS A 20 13.34 3.53 -25.28
C CYS A 20 12.88 3.16 -23.86
N ILE A 21 12.53 4.16 -23.03
CA ILE A 21 11.84 3.88 -21.79
C ILE A 21 10.43 3.49 -22.25
N ASP A 22 10.26 2.20 -22.53
CA ASP A 22 8.95 1.58 -22.74
C ASP A 22 8.19 1.64 -21.40
N ALA A 23 7.71 2.82 -21.04
CA ALA A 23 6.61 2.98 -20.12
C ALA A 23 5.30 2.92 -20.94
N TYR A 24 5.12 1.84 -21.70
CA TYR A 24 3.83 1.57 -22.34
C TYR A 24 2.87 1.06 -21.27
N ASP A 25 1.76 1.76 -21.11
CA ASP A 25 0.69 1.39 -20.19
C ASP A 25 0.10 0.04 -20.61
N GLN A 26 0.15 -0.95 -19.71
CA GLN A 26 -0.35 -2.29 -19.96
C GLN A 26 -1.77 -2.42 -19.41
N SER A 27 -2.68 -2.95 -20.22
CA SER A 27 -4.05 -3.23 -19.81
C SER A 27 -4.30 -4.73 -19.70
N PHE A 28 -5.01 -5.12 -18.65
CA PHE A 28 -5.29 -6.50 -18.29
C PHE A 28 -6.72 -6.61 -17.77
N ALA A 29 -7.46 -7.66 -18.15
CA ALA A 29 -8.82 -7.88 -17.69
C ALA A 29 -9.03 -9.31 -17.17
N LEU A 30 -9.81 -9.43 -16.09
CA LEU A 30 -10.28 -10.68 -15.50
C LEU A 30 -11.80 -10.69 -15.49
N CYS A 31 -12.41 -11.71 -16.08
CA CYS A 31 -13.85 -11.92 -15.99
C CYS A 31 -14.24 -12.31 -14.56
N ALA A 32 -15.53 -12.19 -14.22
CA ALA A 32 -16.04 -12.53 -12.89
C ALA A 32 -15.50 -13.88 -12.39
N ASN A 33 -15.05 -13.87 -11.13
CA ASN A 33 -14.44 -14.98 -10.39
C ASN A 33 -13.13 -15.55 -10.97
N GLN A 34 -12.57 -14.95 -12.03
CA GLN A 34 -11.24 -15.34 -12.49
C GLN A 34 -10.15 -14.77 -11.58
N LYS A 35 -9.05 -15.53 -11.47
CA LYS A 35 -7.81 -15.15 -10.80
C LYS A 35 -6.71 -14.95 -11.83
N GLY A 36 -5.82 -14.00 -11.59
CA GLY A 36 -4.66 -13.75 -12.44
C GLY A 36 -3.61 -12.93 -11.72
N PHE A 37 -2.61 -12.45 -12.45
CA PHE A 37 -1.57 -11.59 -11.90
C PHE A 37 -1.04 -10.61 -12.93
N ILE A 38 -0.53 -9.47 -12.45
CA ILE A 38 0.26 -8.53 -13.22
C ILE A 38 1.68 -8.51 -12.65
N SER A 39 2.69 -8.24 -13.49
CA SER A 39 4.07 -8.26 -13.05
C SER A 39 4.96 -7.30 -13.84
N CYS A 40 5.96 -6.76 -13.15
CA CYS A 40 7.01 -5.94 -13.71
C CYS A 40 8.35 -6.70 -13.82
N LYS A 41 9.22 -6.20 -14.69
CA LYS A 41 10.60 -6.70 -14.85
C LYS A 41 11.41 -6.48 -13.56
N LYS A 42 12.56 -7.15 -13.44
CA LYS A 42 13.44 -6.97 -12.27
C LYS A 42 13.88 -5.49 -12.16
N GLY A 43 13.83 -4.95 -10.95
CA GLY A 43 14.21 -3.56 -10.67
C GLY A 43 13.12 -2.52 -10.95
N THR A 44 11.91 -2.93 -11.36
CA THR A 44 10.75 -2.05 -11.46
C THR A 44 9.59 -2.51 -10.59
N LYS A 45 8.71 -1.56 -10.23
CA LYS A 45 7.53 -1.79 -9.39
C LYS A 45 6.27 -1.39 -10.14
N ILE A 46 5.16 -2.07 -9.84
CA ILE A 46 3.84 -1.79 -10.40
C ILE A 46 3.36 -0.42 -9.91
N ARG A 47 2.88 0.39 -10.86
CA ARG A 47 2.07 1.60 -10.62
C ARG A 47 0.73 1.42 -11.35
N ILE A 48 -0.33 1.29 -10.58
CA ILE A 48 -1.70 1.23 -11.10
C ILE A 48 -2.11 2.63 -11.56
N ILE A 49 -2.44 2.74 -12.83
CA ILE A 49 -2.85 3.97 -13.49
C ILE A 49 -4.35 4.14 -13.33
N SER A 50 -5.09 3.09 -13.63
CA SER A 50 -6.52 3.01 -13.36
C SER A 50 -6.95 1.57 -13.16
N ALA A 51 -8.07 1.38 -12.49
CA ALA A 51 -8.74 0.09 -12.42
C ALA A 51 -10.23 0.29 -12.18
N PHE A 52 -11.03 -0.65 -12.66
CA PHE A 52 -12.43 -0.70 -12.27
C PHE A 52 -12.95 -2.13 -12.23
N TYR A 53 -13.95 -2.35 -11.40
CA TYR A 53 -14.70 -3.60 -11.35
C TYR A 53 -16.16 -3.29 -11.65
N GLY A 54 -16.72 -3.95 -12.65
CA GLY A 54 -18.06 -3.64 -13.14
C GLY A 54 -18.30 -4.15 -14.55
N ARG A 55 -19.17 -3.48 -15.30
CA ARG A 55 -19.36 -3.71 -16.73
C ARG A 55 -19.65 -2.40 -17.44
N THR A 56 -18.76 -2.03 -18.36
CA THR A 56 -18.87 -0.82 -19.20
C THR A 56 -18.68 -1.13 -20.69
N ASN A 57 -18.10 -2.29 -21.03
CA ASN A 57 -17.85 -2.74 -22.39
C ASN A 57 -18.49 -4.12 -22.63
N LYS A 58 -19.13 -4.29 -23.79
CA LYS A 58 -19.74 -5.55 -24.24
C LYS A 58 -18.73 -6.55 -24.80
N ASN A 59 -17.59 -6.08 -25.29
CA ASN A 59 -16.57 -6.91 -25.93
C ASN A 59 -15.61 -7.54 -24.91
N VAL A 60 -15.47 -6.93 -23.72
CA VAL A 60 -14.65 -7.48 -22.63
C VAL A 60 -15.50 -8.48 -21.87
N CYS A 61 -15.02 -9.74 -21.81
CA CYS A 61 -15.76 -10.86 -21.21
C CYS A 61 -17.18 -10.98 -21.81
N PRO A 62 -17.33 -11.43 -23.07
CA PRO A 62 -18.55 -11.26 -23.87
C PRO A 62 -19.74 -12.12 -23.43
N TYR A 63 -19.60 -12.90 -22.36
CA TYR A 63 -20.66 -13.77 -21.86
C TYR A 63 -21.60 -13.04 -20.90
N GLY A 64 -22.87 -13.47 -20.87
CA GLY A 64 -23.90 -12.97 -19.95
C GLY A 64 -24.59 -11.68 -20.41
N ASN A 65 -25.28 -11.01 -19.49
CA ASN A 65 -26.00 -9.77 -19.79
C ASN A 65 -25.01 -8.59 -19.95
N THR A 66 -24.91 -8.06 -21.16
CA THR A 66 -24.03 -6.94 -21.52
C THR A 66 -24.71 -5.57 -21.52
N ASN A 67 -26.01 -5.49 -21.18
CA ASN A 67 -26.83 -4.27 -21.33
C ASN A 67 -26.78 -3.37 -20.09
N THR A 68 -25.58 -2.90 -19.71
CA THR A 68 -25.45 -1.85 -18.68
C THR A 68 -24.27 -0.92 -18.97
N ARG A 69 -24.47 0.38 -18.73
CA ARG A 69 -23.45 1.43 -18.91
C ARG A 69 -22.98 2.05 -17.59
N PHE A 70 -23.65 1.75 -16.47
CA PHE A 70 -23.40 2.39 -15.17
C PHE A 70 -22.91 1.41 -14.09
N CYS A 71 -22.58 0.16 -14.45
CA CYS A 71 -22.08 -0.79 -13.48
C CYS A 71 -20.59 -0.54 -13.20
N ARG A 72 -20.30 0.15 -12.09
CA ARG A 72 -18.92 0.40 -11.63
C ARG A 72 -18.84 0.46 -10.11
N SER A 73 -17.93 -0.33 -9.53
CA SER A 73 -17.61 -0.22 -8.10
C SER A 73 -16.80 1.04 -7.84
N ARG A 74 -17.29 1.84 -6.88
CA ARG A 74 -16.62 3.09 -6.45
C ARG A 74 -15.27 2.85 -5.77
N THR A 75 -15.04 1.65 -5.24
CA THR A 75 -13.84 1.32 -4.44
C THR A 75 -12.84 0.47 -5.20
N ALA A 76 -13.16 0.00 -6.40
CA ALA A 76 -12.32 -0.95 -7.13
C ALA A 76 -10.93 -0.39 -7.43
N GLU A 77 -10.85 0.84 -7.94
CA GLU A 77 -9.57 1.46 -8.25
C GLU A 77 -8.68 1.58 -7.01
N MET A 78 -9.24 2.10 -5.93
CA MET A 78 -8.55 2.25 -4.64
C MET A 78 -8.05 0.90 -4.11
N LYS A 79 -8.86 -0.16 -4.22
CA LYS A 79 -8.50 -1.50 -3.77
C LYS A 79 -7.38 -2.12 -4.61
N VAL A 80 -7.42 -1.97 -5.94
CA VAL A 80 -6.34 -2.47 -6.82
C VAL A 80 -5.06 -1.69 -6.59
N LYS A 81 -5.12 -0.35 -6.49
CA LYS A 81 -3.98 0.49 -6.10
C LYS A 81 -3.38 0.03 -4.78
N TRP A 82 -4.21 -0.22 -3.78
CA TRP A 82 -3.77 -0.71 -2.47
C TRP A 82 -3.03 -2.05 -2.57
N ILE A 83 -3.60 -3.07 -3.21
CA ILE A 83 -3.00 -4.41 -3.21
C ILE A 83 -1.83 -4.57 -4.19
N CYS A 84 -1.68 -3.68 -5.19
CA CYS A 84 -0.66 -3.85 -6.24
C CYS A 84 0.47 -2.82 -6.26
N ASN A 85 0.22 -1.55 -5.87
CA ASN A 85 1.25 -0.51 -6.02
C ASN A 85 2.51 -0.84 -5.22
N GLY A 86 3.68 -0.68 -5.83
CA GLY A 86 4.96 -0.93 -5.16
C GLY A 86 5.39 -2.41 -5.12
N TYR A 87 4.53 -3.35 -5.46
CA TYR A 87 4.92 -4.76 -5.65
C TYR A 87 5.53 -4.98 -7.03
N LYS A 88 6.39 -5.99 -7.14
CA LYS A 88 6.88 -6.50 -8.43
C LYS A 88 5.80 -7.31 -9.15
N THR A 89 5.09 -8.15 -8.40
CA THR A 89 4.05 -9.06 -8.90
C THR A 89 2.84 -8.92 -7.98
N CYS A 90 1.66 -8.73 -8.56
CA CYS A 90 0.40 -8.58 -7.83
C CYS A 90 -0.61 -9.61 -8.32
N HIS A 91 -1.14 -10.43 -7.41
CA HIS A 91 -2.20 -11.40 -7.69
C HIS A 91 -3.57 -10.76 -7.49
N LEU A 92 -4.48 -10.95 -8.44
CA LEU A 92 -5.80 -10.35 -8.47
C LEU A 92 -6.88 -11.42 -8.60
N HIS A 93 -8.04 -11.17 -7.98
CA HIS A 93 -9.22 -12.01 -8.07
C HIS A 93 -10.45 -11.13 -8.32
N ALA A 94 -11.07 -11.26 -9.48
CA ALA A 94 -12.22 -10.45 -9.90
C ALA A 94 -13.51 -10.91 -9.22
N SER A 95 -13.65 -10.66 -7.92
CA SER A 95 -14.75 -11.18 -7.10
C SER A 95 -15.51 -10.09 -6.34
N ASP A 96 -16.81 -10.32 -6.18
CA ASP A 96 -17.72 -9.47 -5.39
C ASP A 96 -17.32 -9.42 -3.91
N GLN A 97 -16.65 -10.45 -3.39
CA GLN A 97 -16.10 -10.44 -2.02
C GLN A 97 -15.04 -9.35 -1.84
N ILE A 98 -14.26 -9.07 -2.89
CA ILE A 98 -13.18 -8.08 -2.84
C ILE A 98 -13.70 -6.70 -3.23
N PHE A 99 -14.42 -6.60 -4.34
CA PHE A 99 -14.76 -5.31 -4.95
C PHE A 99 -16.21 -4.86 -4.72
N GLY A 100 -17.01 -5.66 -4.01
CA GLY A 100 -18.45 -5.45 -3.83
C GLY A 100 -19.25 -5.83 -5.09
N ASN A 101 -20.57 -5.77 -4.99
CA ASN A 101 -21.47 -6.05 -6.10
C ASN A 101 -22.16 -4.76 -6.58
N PRO A 102 -21.53 -3.96 -7.46
CA PRO A 102 -22.07 -2.68 -7.92
C PRO A 102 -23.32 -2.81 -8.82
N CYS A 103 -23.60 -4.00 -9.34
CA CYS A 103 -24.77 -4.26 -10.17
C CYS A 103 -25.20 -5.73 -10.05
N ALA A 104 -26.38 -5.95 -9.47
CA ALA A 104 -26.97 -7.28 -9.36
C ALA A 104 -27.30 -7.87 -10.75
N SER A 105 -27.12 -9.18 -10.91
CA SER A 105 -27.48 -9.94 -12.13
C SER A 105 -26.72 -9.56 -13.41
N VAL A 106 -25.68 -8.74 -13.34
CA VAL A 106 -24.76 -8.46 -14.44
C VAL A 106 -23.42 -9.13 -14.18
N LEU A 107 -22.88 -9.79 -15.21
CA LEU A 107 -21.55 -10.42 -15.13
C LEU A 107 -20.48 -9.33 -15.15
N LYS A 108 -19.71 -9.19 -14.08
CA LYS A 108 -18.70 -8.12 -13.95
C LYS A 108 -17.34 -8.58 -14.49
N TYR A 109 -16.45 -7.63 -14.72
CA TYR A 109 -15.03 -7.89 -14.96
C TYR A 109 -14.20 -6.84 -14.22
N LEU A 110 -12.99 -7.23 -13.85
CA LEU A 110 -11.95 -6.31 -13.39
C LEU A 110 -11.11 -5.93 -14.60
N GLU A 111 -10.96 -4.65 -14.87
CA GLU A 111 -9.98 -4.13 -15.83
C GLU A 111 -8.98 -3.27 -15.07
N VAL A 112 -7.69 -3.47 -15.38
CA VAL A 112 -6.58 -2.81 -14.72
C VAL A 112 -5.62 -2.29 -15.78
N THR A 113 -5.28 -1.01 -15.69
CA THR A 113 -4.20 -0.39 -16.46
C THR A 113 -3.05 -0.07 -15.50
N TYR A 114 -1.85 -0.51 -15.83
CA TYR A 114 -0.68 -0.32 -14.99
C TYR A 114 0.58 -0.01 -15.82
N GLY A 115 1.50 0.71 -15.19
CA GLY A 115 2.87 0.91 -15.66
C GLY A 115 3.87 0.26 -14.73
N CYS A 116 5.11 0.14 -15.19
CA CYS A 116 6.25 -0.31 -14.40
C CYS A 116 7.26 0.83 -14.27
N VAL A 117 7.56 1.26 -13.05
CA VAL A 117 8.51 2.37 -12.82
C VAL A 117 9.78 1.90 -12.14
N LYS A 118 10.89 2.60 -12.43
CA LYS A 118 12.20 2.38 -11.79
C LYS A 118 12.37 3.24 -10.53
N ASP A 119 11.96 4.51 -10.58
CA ASP A 119 12.08 5.46 -9.47
C ASP A 119 10.70 5.72 -8.83
N PRO A 120 10.55 5.52 -7.50
CA PRO A 120 9.36 5.96 -6.76
C PRO A 120 9.02 7.45 -6.94
N ASN A 121 9.99 8.30 -7.27
CA ASN A 121 9.79 9.73 -7.49
C ASN A 121 9.01 10.04 -8.77
N GLU A 122 8.91 9.14 -9.74
CA GLU A 122 7.98 9.30 -10.88
C GLU A 122 6.51 9.02 -10.50
N ILE A 123 6.27 8.59 -9.25
CA ILE A 123 4.95 8.28 -8.69
C ILE A 123 4.55 9.31 -7.61
N LEU A 124 5.09 10.54 -7.65
CA LEU A 124 4.89 11.60 -6.64
C LEU A 124 3.46 12.15 -6.49
N LYS A 125 2.46 11.60 -7.19
CA LYS A 125 1.04 12.00 -7.03
C LYS A 125 0.22 11.01 -6.20
N ASP A 126 0.79 9.86 -5.90
CA ASP A 126 0.08 8.76 -5.27
C ASP A 126 0.29 8.79 -3.74
N PRO A 127 -0.77 8.80 -2.92
CA PRO A 127 -0.67 8.99 -1.48
C PRO A 127 0.09 7.83 -0.81
N ILE A 128 1.10 8.11 0.02
CA ILE A 128 1.73 7.06 0.84
C ILE A 128 1.00 7.01 2.18
N ALA A 129 0.27 5.93 2.45
CA ALA A 129 -0.47 5.78 3.69
C ALA A 129 -0.78 4.32 4.02
N PHE A 130 -0.81 3.96 5.31
CA PHE A 130 -1.27 2.67 5.79
C PHE A 130 -2.12 2.80 7.06
N ASN A 131 -3.00 1.83 7.24
CA ASN A 131 -3.82 1.62 8.42
C ASN A 131 -3.84 0.12 8.74
N ALA A 132 -3.13 -0.26 9.79
CA ALA A 132 -2.98 -1.62 10.26
C ALA A 132 -3.50 -1.78 11.69
N TYR A 133 -3.97 -2.97 12.00
CA TYR A 133 -4.59 -3.37 13.25
C TYR A 133 -3.93 -4.62 13.78
N LYS A 134 -4.05 -4.84 15.08
CA LYS A 134 -3.68 -6.10 15.70
C LYS A 134 -4.87 -7.07 15.64
N ASN A 135 -4.68 -8.25 15.05
CA ASN A 135 -5.67 -9.30 14.93
C ASN A 135 -5.80 -10.13 16.23
N GLY A 136 -4.74 -10.79 16.69
CA GLY A 136 -4.76 -11.51 17.99
C GLY A 136 -4.20 -10.67 19.14
N HIS A 137 -4.64 -10.88 20.38
CA HIS A 137 -4.03 -10.24 21.55
C HIS A 137 -2.52 -10.53 21.64
N LEU A 138 -1.73 -9.52 22.01
CA LEU A 138 -0.31 -9.69 22.29
C LEU A 138 -0.13 -9.90 23.80
N ARG A 139 0.62 -10.92 24.19
CA ARG A 139 0.98 -11.23 25.58
C ARG A 139 2.48 -11.43 25.66
N MET A 140 3.10 -10.89 26.70
CA MET A 140 4.54 -10.95 26.90
C MET A 140 4.91 -10.73 28.37
N ASP A 141 6.15 -11.04 28.73
CA ASP A 141 6.70 -10.64 30.02
C ASP A 141 6.96 -9.13 30.04
N ILE A 142 6.73 -8.52 31.22
CA ILE A 142 6.55 -7.07 31.35
C ILE A 142 7.73 -6.22 30.84
N ASN A 143 8.95 -6.76 30.84
CA ASN A 143 10.18 -6.07 30.44
C ASN A 143 10.83 -6.71 29.20
N THR A 144 10.04 -7.36 28.34
CA THR A 144 10.54 -7.96 27.10
C THR A 144 10.30 -7.00 25.92
N PRO A 145 11.36 -6.42 25.32
CA PRO A 145 11.23 -5.60 24.13
C PRO A 145 10.82 -6.47 22.93
N ILE A 146 9.66 -6.20 22.37
CA ILE A 146 9.10 -6.91 21.22
C ILE A 146 8.77 -5.90 20.15
N ASN A 147 9.18 -6.20 18.91
CA ASN A 147 8.70 -5.47 17.75
C ASN A 147 7.23 -5.81 17.50
N VAL A 148 6.36 -4.81 17.60
CA VAL A 148 4.91 -4.99 17.53
C VAL A 148 4.50 -5.08 16.06
N VAL A 149 3.94 -6.22 15.68
CA VAL A 149 3.42 -6.46 14.33
C VAL A 149 1.91 -6.28 14.34
N TYR A 150 1.41 -5.32 13.54
CA TYR A 150 0.00 -5.09 13.28
C TYR A 150 -0.36 -5.84 11.99
N ASP A 151 -0.81 -7.07 12.18
CA ASP A 151 -0.92 -8.14 11.19
C ASP A 151 -2.19 -8.07 10.31
N ALA A 152 -3.18 -7.25 10.67
CA ALA A 152 -4.39 -7.03 9.89
C ALA A 152 -4.37 -5.65 9.22
N VAL A 153 -4.34 -5.59 7.89
CA VAL A 153 -4.23 -4.32 7.14
C VAL A 153 -5.58 -3.94 6.54
N TYR A 154 -6.09 -2.75 6.87
CA TYR A 154 -7.28 -2.19 6.21
C TYR A 154 -6.95 -1.37 4.96
N TYR A 155 -5.82 -0.66 4.96
CA TYR A 155 -5.18 -0.18 3.73
C TYR A 155 -3.68 0.01 3.92
N ASN A 156 -2.94 0.02 2.82
CA ASN A 156 -1.48 0.16 2.78
C ASN A 156 -1.06 0.61 1.38
N TYR A 157 -1.47 1.82 1.02
CA TYR A 157 -1.10 2.42 -0.25
C TYR A 157 0.43 2.52 -0.32
N TRP A 158 0.99 2.16 -1.48
CA TRP A 158 2.43 1.96 -1.73
C TRP A 158 3.08 0.74 -1.10
N ASN A 159 2.34 0.00 -0.28
CA ASN A 159 2.86 -1.18 0.43
C ASN A 159 4.14 -0.88 1.21
N ALA A 160 4.20 0.32 1.77
CA ALA A 160 5.32 0.80 2.56
C ALA A 160 5.36 0.13 3.94
N TYR A 161 4.21 -0.27 4.49
CA TYR A 161 4.13 -1.10 5.70
C TYR A 161 4.19 -2.59 5.37
N ASN A 162 4.94 -3.37 6.15
CA ASN A 162 5.03 -4.82 5.99
C ASN A 162 4.35 -5.51 7.19
N PRO A 163 3.15 -6.10 7.02
CA PRO A 163 2.39 -6.70 8.12
C PRO A 163 2.94 -8.03 8.64
N VAL A 164 4.00 -8.57 8.01
CA VAL A 164 4.73 -9.74 8.52
C VAL A 164 5.83 -9.30 9.48
N SER A 165 6.53 -8.21 9.13
CA SER A 165 7.69 -7.73 9.90
C SER A 165 7.37 -6.58 10.86
N GLY A 166 6.23 -5.90 10.73
CA GLY A 166 5.86 -4.73 11.54
C GLY A 166 6.57 -3.42 11.15
N PHE A 167 7.39 -3.43 10.10
CA PHE A 167 8.13 -2.24 9.66
C PHE A 167 7.40 -1.49 8.56
N PHE A 168 7.37 -0.17 8.69
CA PHE A 168 7.19 0.76 7.57
C PHE A 168 8.56 1.11 6.98
N THR A 169 8.70 1.12 5.65
CA THR A 169 9.90 1.58 4.94
C THR A 169 9.54 2.78 4.08
N ALA A 170 10.16 3.94 4.34
CA ALA A 170 9.90 5.19 3.63
C ALA A 170 10.19 5.06 2.13
N PRO A 171 9.19 5.18 1.24
CA PRO A 171 9.40 5.03 -0.20
C PRO A 171 10.05 6.25 -0.85
N SER A 172 9.90 7.42 -0.24
CA SER A 172 10.46 8.70 -0.69
C SER A 172 10.75 9.60 0.51
N PRO A 173 11.58 10.64 0.37
CA PRO A 173 11.83 11.58 1.44
C PRO A 173 10.58 12.44 1.72
N GLY A 174 10.43 12.89 2.97
CA GLY A 174 9.40 13.87 3.32
C GLY A 174 8.92 13.77 4.75
N LEU A 175 7.89 14.56 5.06
CA LEU A 175 7.22 14.53 6.36
C LEU A 175 6.15 13.43 6.37
N TYR A 176 6.25 12.56 7.37
CA TYR A 176 5.29 11.50 7.66
C TYR A 176 4.69 11.73 9.04
N VAL A 177 3.42 11.39 9.21
CA VAL A 177 2.78 11.33 10.52
C VAL A 177 2.49 9.88 10.83
N PHE A 178 2.92 9.42 12.01
CA PHE A 178 2.60 8.10 12.53
C PHE A 178 1.78 8.23 13.79
N THR A 179 0.79 7.37 13.94
CA THR A 179 0.01 7.26 15.17
C THR A 179 -0.25 5.80 15.49
N TRP A 180 -0.15 5.44 16.76
CA TRP A 180 -0.57 4.12 17.24
C TRP A 180 -1.54 4.27 18.40
N THR A 181 -2.49 3.36 18.44
CA THR A 181 -3.50 3.26 19.49
C THR A 181 -3.33 1.93 20.18
N SER A 182 -3.35 1.97 21.52
CA SER A 182 -3.21 0.82 22.39
C SER A 182 -4.45 0.69 23.25
N CYS A 183 -5.17 -0.41 23.11
CA CYS A 183 -6.22 -0.79 24.06
C CYS A 183 -5.65 -1.83 25.02
N VAL A 184 -5.78 -1.59 26.33
CA VAL A 184 -5.22 -2.47 27.37
C VAL A 184 -6.31 -2.92 28.35
N ALA A 185 -6.27 -4.20 28.71
CA ALA A 185 -7.20 -4.79 29.68
C ALA A 185 -6.91 -4.32 31.12
N PRO A 186 -7.86 -4.52 32.07
CA PRO A 186 -7.64 -4.20 33.47
C PRO A 186 -6.36 -4.84 34.03
N LYS A 187 -5.64 -4.11 34.88
CA LYS A 187 -4.39 -4.54 35.54
C LYS A 187 -3.23 -4.85 34.58
N LYS A 188 -3.23 -4.25 33.39
CA LYS A 188 -2.19 -4.44 32.35
C LYS A 188 -1.51 -3.13 31.98
N ILE A 189 -0.39 -3.23 31.26
CA ILE A 189 0.39 -2.08 30.78
C ILE A 189 0.88 -2.32 29.36
N PHE A 190 0.96 -1.25 28.57
CA PHE A 190 1.56 -1.23 27.25
C PHE A 190 2.26 0.11 27.00
N ASP A 191 3.51 0.20 27.43
CA ASP A 191 4.39 1.30 27.06
C ASP A 191 5.23 0.88 25.85
N ALA A 192 5.23 1.73 24.83
CA ALA A 192 5.89 1.45 23.57
C ALA A 192 6.57 2.70 23.00
N GLU A 193 7.58 2.46 22.20
CA GLU A 193 8.35 3.49 21.52
C GLU A 193 8.23 3.33 20.01
N ILE A 194 8.28 4.46 19.31
CA ILE A 194 8.48 4.48 17.87
C ILE A 194 9.97 4.65 17.58
N LEU A 195 10.49 3.80 16.70
CA LEU A 195 11.90 3.77 16.32
C LEU A 195 12.03 4.18 14.86
N VAL A 196 13.08 4.94 14.55
CA VAL A 196 13.57 5.15 13.17
C VAL A 196 14.97 4.57 13.09
N ASN A 197 15.16 3.56 12.24
CA ASN A 197 16.43 2.84 12.08
C ASN A 197 17.01 2.37 13.44
N GLY A 198 16.14 1.86 14.31
CA GLY A 198 16.51 1.38 15.65
C GLY A 198 16.75 2.46 16.71
N LYS A 199 16.61 3.74 16.37
CA LYS A 199 16.75 4.87 17.32
C LYS A 199 15.37 5.37 17.75
N ARG A 200 15.15 5.51 19.06
CA ARG A 200 13.89 6.03 19.63
C ARG A 200 13.62 7.45 19.12
N LYS A 201 12.41 7.69 18.65
CA LYS A 201 11.90 9.02 18.24
C LYS A 201 10.67 9.48 19.00
N GLY A 202 10.02 8.59 19.73
CA GLY A 202 8.89 8.93 20.60
C GLY A 202 8.56 7.79 21.55
N MET A 203 7.82 8.11 22.61
CA MET A 203 7.34 7.19 23.63
C MET A 203 5.84 7.41 23.80
N GLY A 204 5.10 6.31 23.92
CA GLY A 204 3.69 6.29 24.29
C GLY A 204 3.52 5.44 25.54
N ASN A 205 2.77 5.96 26.50
CA ASN A 205 2.43 5.27 27.73
C ASN A 205 0.98 4.80 27.67
N CYS A 206 0.73 3.59 28.14
CA CYS A 206 -0.62 3.09 28.38
C CYS A 206 -0.65 2.21 29.61
N ASN A 207 -0.70 2.84 30.78
CA ASN A 207 -0.68 2.18 32.07
C ASN A 207 -2.09 2.00 32.63
N ASN A 208 -2.52 0.74 32.74
CA ASN A 208 -3.79 0.35 33.34
C ASN A 208 -3.60 -0.64 34.51
N VAL A 209 -2.45 -0.60 35.18
CA VAL A 209 -2.11 -1.53 36.28
C VAL A 209 -3.08 -1.37 37.46
N GLY A 210 -3.52 -0.14 37.75
CA GLY A 210 -4.47 0.16 38.82
C GLY A 210 -5.94 0.16 38.39
N GLY A 211 -6.24 0.01 37.10
CA GLY A 211 -7.60 0.17 36.58
C GLY A 211 -8.42 -1.11 36.58
N SER A 212 -9.74 -0.94 36.68
CA SER A 212 -10.74 -2.02 36.67
C SER A 212 -11.44 -2.20 35.31
N GLY A 213 -11.30 -1.24 34.40
CA GLY A 213 -11.86 -1.26 33.05
C GLY A 213 -10.80 -1.37 31.95
N PHE A 214 -11.22 -1.28 30.69
CA PHE A 214 -10.31 -1.13 29.57
C PHE A 214 -9.83 0.32 29.47
N GLU A 215 -8.56 0.50 29.12
CA GLU A 215 -7.96 1.81 28.87
C GLU A 215 -7.56 1.93 27.39
N ASN A 216 -7.71 3.11 26.80
CA ASN A 216 -7.34 3.39 25.41
C ASN A 216 -6.40 4.59 25.36
N CYS A 217 -5.19 4.36 24.83
CA CYS A 217 -4.18 5.39 24.71
C CYS A 217 -3.76 5.54 23.26
N ALA A 218 -3.46 6.76 22.83
CA ALA A 218 -2.93 7.03 21.50
C ALA A 218 -1.69 7.94 21.60
N THR A 219 -0.75 7.74 20.70
CA THR A 219 0.43 8.62 20.56
C THR A 219 0.66 8.91 19.09
N THR A 220 1.00 10.16 18.78
CA THR A 220 1.21 10.64 17.42
C THR A 220 2.56 11.33 17.32
N VAL A 221 3.36 10.96 16.32
CA VAL A 221 4.72 11.47 16.13
C VAL A 221 4.93 11.82 14.66
N PRO A 222 5.05 13.11 14.32
CA PRO A 222 5.55 13.56 13.02
C PRO A 222 7.04 13.24 12.88
N LEU A 223 7.45 12.68 11.74
CA LEU A 223 8.81 12.27 11.44
C LEU A 223 9.20 12.73 10.04
N VAL A 224 10.34 13.40 9.91
CA VAL A 224 11.00 13.61 8.62
C VAL A 224 11.85 12.39 8.33
N LEU A 225 11.61 11.73 7.19
CA LEU A 225 12.28 10.50 6.79
C LEU A 225 12.99 10.67 5.45
N GLU A 226 14.06 9.90 5.27
CA GLU A 226 14.73 9.69 3.99
C GLU A 226 14.27 8.37 3.34
N THR A 227 14.47 8.25 2.02
CA THR A 227 14.17 7.00 1.30
C THR A 227 14.90 5.81 1.94
N GLY A 228 14.14 4.76 2.28
CA GLY A 228 14.66 3.54 2.88
C GLY A 228 14.69 3.54 4.41
N ASP A 229 14.39 4.66 5.08
CA ASP A 229 14.25 4.69 6.53
C ASP A 229 13.17 3.71 7.01
N LYS A 230 13.49 2.98 8.08
CA LYS A 230 12.61 1.98 8.67
C LYS A 230 11.99 2.47 9.97
N VAL A 231 10.67 2.41 10.06
CA VAL A 231 9.88 2.81 11.22
C VAL A 231 9.13 1.61 11.80
N ASN A 232 9.18 1.43 13.11
CA ASN A 232 8.43 0.38 13.80
C ASN A 232 8.08 0.78 15.24
N ILE A 233 7.11 0.07 15.81
CA ILE A 233 6.74 0.18 17.22
C ILE A 233 7.40 -0.97 17.99
N ARG A 234 8.06 -0.66 19.11
CA ARG A 234 8.67 -1.64 20.01
C ARG A 234 8.16 -1.44 21.42
N THR A 235 7.88 -2.52 22.14
CA THR A 235 7.51 -2.43 23.56
C THR A 235 8.70 -2.06 24.43
N VAL A 236 8.43 -1.33 25.51
CA VAL A 236 9.42 -0.95 26.53
C VAL A 236 9.05 -1.61 27.86
N VAL A 237 7.88 -1.27 28.39
CA VAL A 237 7.28 -1.91 29.57
C VAL A 237 5.86 -2.32 29.20
N ALA A 238 5.65 -3.58 28.87
CA ALA A 238 4.36 -4.05 28.37
C ALA A 238 4.14 -5.52 28.70
N ASN A 239 2.92 -5.90 29.07
CA ASN A 239 2.55 -7.29 29.27
C ASN A 239 1.29 -7.72 28.51
N TYR A 240 0.58 -6.78 27.88
CA TYR A 240 -0.64 -7.06 27.14
C TYR A 240 -0.96 -5.96 26.13
N LEU A 241 -1.42 -6.35 24.93
CA LEU A 241 -2.10 -5.46 23.99
C LEU A 241 -3.37 -6.13 23.47
N ASN A 242 -4.48 -5.42 23.50
CA ASN A 242 -5.74 -5.96 22.98
C ASN A 242 -5.71 -6.04 21.44
N GLY A 243 -6.03 -7.21 20.90
CA GLY A 243 -6.14 -7.46 19.46
C GLY A 243 -7.52 -7.10 18.92
N ASP A 244 -8.02 -7.92 17.98
CA ASP A 244 -9.34 -7.86 17.35
C ASP A 244 -9.74 -6.49 16.81
N GLY A 245 -8.76 -5.72 16.32
CA GLY A 245 -9.00 -4.39 15.77
C GLY A 245 -9.03 -3.25 16.80
N TRP A 246 -8.93 -3.54 18.10
CA TRP A 246 -8.94 -2.51 19.16
C TRP A 246 -7.66 -1.67 19.22
N SER A 247 -6.53 -2.26 18.83
CA SER A 247 -5.24 -1.59 18.75
C SER A 247 -4.78 -1.46 17.30
N SER A 248 -4.17 -0.32 16.97
CA SER A 248 -3.83 0.01 15.57
C SER A 248 -2.52 0.77 15.45
N PHE A 249 -1.90 0.70 14.27
CA PHE A 249 -0.77 1.52 13.86
C PHE A 249 -1.04 2.04 12.46
N LYS A 250 -0.94 3.36 12.31
CA LYS A 250 -1.31 4.09 11.11
C LYS A 250 -0.21 5.09 10.78
N GLY A 251 -0.07 5.40 9.51
CA GLY A 251 0.80 6.50 9.11
C GLY A 251 0.59 6.91 7.67
N TRP A 252 0.91 8.17 7.37
CA TRP A 252 0.78 8.74 6.04
C TRP A 252 1.81 9.85 5.81
N LYS A 253 2.17 10.06 4.54
CA LYS A 253 2.97 11.21 4.11
C LYS A 253 2.08 12.45 4.01
N VAL A 254 2.58 13.60 4.45
CA VAL A 254 1.82 14.86 4.47
C VAL A 254 1.88 15.58 3.12
N TYR A 255 3.01 15.52 2.41
CA TYR A 255 3.24 16.11 1.08
C TYR A 255 4.38 15.42 0.35
#